data_AF-A0A5J4QTI7-F1
#
_entry.id   AF-A0A5J4QTI7-F1
#
_cell.length_a   1.000
_cell.length_b   1.000
_cell.length_c   1.000
_cell.angle_alpha   90.00
_cell.angle_beta   90.00
_cell.angle_gamma   90.00
#
_symmetry.space_group_name_H-M   'P 1'
#
loop_
_entity.id
_entity.type
_entity.pdbx_description
1 polymer ?
#
loop_
_entity_poly.entity_id
_entity_poly.type
_entity_poly.pdbx_seq_one_letter_code
_entity_poly.pdbx_strand_id
1 'polypeptide(L)'
;MGKKTATNKVKIHKKDKKKVLIFSSRGITARHRYLMRDIQKLIPAHRTEPKLDDKNSITAINEILQLRSCSSCAYFEVRRHKDLYLWIGVANGPTAKFQTSS
;
A
#
# COMPACT_ATOMS: atom_id res chain seq x y z
N MET A 1 27.27 -0.79 -51.43
CA MET A 1 27.57 0.27 -50.45
C MET A 1 26.26 0.63 -49.71
N GLY A 2 25.91 -0.11 -48.66
CA GLY A 2 24.64 0.09 -47.92
C GLY A 2 24.93 0.29 -46.44
N LYS A 3 24.82 1.53 -45.96
CA LYS A 3 25.06 1.89 -44.55
C LYS A 3 23.93 1.32 -43.70
N LYS A 4 24.22 0.34 -42.85
CA LYS A 4 23.31 -0.13 -41.79
C LYS A 4 23.24 0.97 -40.72
N THR A 5 22.12 1.67 -40.65
CA THR A 5 21.81 2.63 -39.59
C THR A 5 21.55 1.87 -38.28
N ALA A 6 22.48 1.98 -37.33
CA ALA A 6 22.31 1.41 -36.00
C ALA A 6 21.26 2.22 -35.22
N THR A 7 20.07 1.64 -35.02
CA THR A 7 19.08 2.16 -34.08
C THR A 7 19.61 2.00 -32.65
N ASN A 8 20.05 3.10 -32.04
CA ASN A 8 20.46 3.15 -30.65
C ASN A 8 19.27 2.80 -29.73
N LYS A 9 19.22 1.57 -29.22
CA LYS A 9 18.27 1.19 -28.17
C LYS A 9 18.70 1.83 -26.86
N VAL A 10 17.99 2.88 -26.43
CA VAL A 10 18.11 3.43 -25.08
C VAL A 10 17.75 2.34 -24.07
N LYS A 11 18.73 1.87 -23.29
CA LYS A 11 18.48 0.98 -22.14
C LYS A 11 17.75 1.77 -21.05
N ILE A 12 16.43 1.67 -21.04
CA ILE A 12 15.61 2.19 -19.94
C ILE A 12 15.98 1.38 -18.69
N HIS A 13 16.67 2.02 -17.74
CA HIS A 13 16.95 1.42 -16.44
C HIS A 13 15.61 1.19 -15.73
N LYS A 14 15.21 -0.07 -15.58
CA LYS A 14 13.98 -0.45 -14.88
C LYS A 14 14.16 -0.15 -13.40
N LYS A 15 13.71 1.01 -12.95
CA LYS A 15 13.70 1.39 -11.53
C LYS A 15 12.93 0.35 -10.72
N ASP A 16 13.48 -0.06 -9.58
CA ASP A 16 12.84 -1.03 -8.70
C ASP A 16 11.44 -0.56 -8.31
N LYS A 17 10.44 -1.37 -8.64
CA LYS A 17 9.04 -1.09 -8.28
C LYS A 17 8.86 -1.41 -6.80
N LYS A 18 9.00 -0.39 -5.97
CA LYS A 18 8.62 -0.42 -4.55
C LYS A 18 7.15 -0.79 -4.42
N LYS A 19 6.85 -1.78 -3.57
CA LYS A 19 5.50 -2.32 -3.37
C LYS A 19 4.87 -1.72 -2.12
N VAL A 20 3.58 -1.39 -2.22
CA VAL A 20 2.78 -0.87 -1.11
C VAL A 20 1.83 -1.95 -0.61
N LEU A 21 1.82 -2.21 0.69
CA LEU A 21 0.87 -3.11 1.32
C LEU A 21 -0.41 -2.37 1.68
N ILE A 22 -1.56 -2.81 1.18
CA ILE A 22 -2.86 -2.15 1.41
C ILE A 22 -3.84 -3.14 2.02
N PHE A 23 -4.31 -2.85 3.23
CA PHE A 23 -5.22 -3.73 3.97
C PHE A 23 -5.99 -2.94 5.04
N SER A 24 -6.94 -3.60 5.71
CA SER A 24 -7.81 -2.95 6.70
C SER A 24 -7.88 -3.72 8.01
N SER A 25 -8.38 -3.06 9.05
CA SER A 25 -8.85 -3.73 10.26
C SER A 25 -10.12 -4.54 9.97
N ARG A 26 -10.56 -5.32 10.95
CA ARG A 26 -11.93 -5.84 10.99
C ARG A 26 -12.94 -4.70 11.14
N GLY A 27 -14.19 -5.00 10.80
CA GLY A 27 -15.28 -4.03 10.93
C GLY A 27 -15.37 -2.95 9.84
N ILE A 28 -14.55 -3.02 8.79
CA ILE A 28 -14.61 -2.08 7.66
C ILE A 28 -15.99 -2.08 6.97
N THR A 29 -16.59 -0.89 6.84
CA THR A 29 -17.91 -0.68 6.21
C THR A 29 -17.83 -0.82 4.68
N ALA A 30 -18.99 -0.90 4.02
CA ALA A 30 -19.03 -0.94 2.55
C ALA A 30 -18.37 0.29 1.91
N ARG A 31 -18.69 1.49 2.42
CA ARG A 31 -18.12 2.76 1.93
C ARG A 31 -16.60 2.78 2.03
N HIS A 32 -16.04 2.43 3.19
CA HIS A 32 -14.59 2.42 3.39
C HIS A 32 -13.89 1.36 2.50
N ARG A 33 -14.52 0.21 2.25
CA ARG A 33 -13.98 -0.79 1.31
C ARG A 33 -13.91 -0.27 -0.13
N TYR A 34 -14.90 0.50 -0.57
CA TYR A 34 -14.86 1.12 -1.91
C TYR A 34 -13.72 2.13 -2.00
N LEU A 35 -13.56 3.00 -0.99
CA LEU A 35 -12.42 3.92 -0.92
C LEU A 35 -11.07 3.19 -0.99
N MET A 36 -10.90 2.11 -0.21
CA MET A 36 -9.69 1.29 -0.25
C MET A 36 -9.44 0.70 -1.65
N ARG A 37 -10.49 0.21 -2.33
CA ARG A 37 -10.39 -0.33 -3.70
C ARG A 37 -10.02 0.74 -4.71
N ASP A 38 -10.52 1.95 -4.55
CA ASP A 38 -10.15 3.04 -5.46
C ASP A 38 -8.68 3.44 -5.26
N ILE A 39 -8.18 3.46 -4.03
CA ILE A 39 -6.75 3.63 -3.75
C ILE A 39 -5.91 2.48 -4.33
N GLN A 40 -6.39 1.24 -4.26
CA GLN A 40 -5.72 0.09 -4.91
C GLN A 40 -5.63 0.25 -6.43
N LYS A 41 -6.66 0.80 -7.09
CA LYS A 41 -6.62 1.09 -8.53
C LYS A 41 -5.63 2.20 -8.88
N LEU A 42 -5.49 3.20 -8.00
CA LEU A 42 -4.53 4.30 -8.19
C LEU A 42 -3.07 3.85 -7.98
N ILE A 43 -2.83 2.82 -7.17
CA ILE A 43 -1.49 2.30 -6.86
C ILE A 43 -1.26 0.98 -7.61
N PRO A 44 -0.62 0.98 -8.79
CA PRO A 44 -0.49 -0.22 -9.61
C PRO A 44 0.45 -1.28 -9.01
N ALA A 45 1.34 -0.89 -8.08
CA ALA A 45 2.28 -1.77 -7.40
C ALA A 45 1.85 -2.05 -5.95
N HIS A 46 0.60 -2.45 -5.74
CA HIS A 46 0.11 -2.81 -4.42
C HIS A 46 0.08 -4.32 -4.17
N ARG A 47 0.07 -4.70 -2.90
CA ARG A 47 -0.25 -6.04 -2.41
C ARG A 47 -1.34 -5.93 -1.36
N THR A 48 -2.18 -6.96 -1.26
CA THR A 48 -3.29 -7.02 -0.29
C THR A 48 -3.03 -8.09 0.75
N GLU A 49 -3.39 -7.82 2.00
CA GLU A 49 -3.42 -8.81 3.08
C GLU A 49 -4.84 -9.08 3.57
N PRO A 50 -5.05 -10.23 4.24
CA PRO A 50 -6.21 -10.42 5.10
C PRO A 50 -6.36 -9.27 6.11
N LYS A 51 -7.58 -9.11 6.61
CA LYS A 51 -7.88 -8.07 7.60
C LYS A 51 -7.10 -8.32 8.89
N LEU A 52 -6.48 -7.29 9.43
CA LEU A 52 -5.77 -7.36 10.70
C LEU A 52 -6.77 -7.36 11.87
N ASP A 53 -6.43 -8.11 12.90
CA ASP A 53 -7.24 -8.22 14.11
C ASP A 53 -6.88 -7.10 15.08
N ASP A 54 -7.92 -6.47 15.65
CA ASP A 54 -7.80 -5.27 16.50
C ASP A 54 -6.94 -5.49 17.76
N LYS A 55 -6.66 -6.74 18.13
CA LYS A 55 -5.86 -7.08 19.32
C LYS A 55 -4.35 -6.99 19.06
N ASN A 56 -3.91 -7.02 17.81
CA ASN A 56 -2.49 -7.05 17.46
C ASN A 56 -2.05 -5.73 16.83
N SER A 57 -1.05 -5.15 17.48
CA SER A 57 -0.54 -3.79 17.36
C SER A 57 -0.12 -3.37 15.95
N ILE A 58 0.01 -2.04 15.77
CA ILE A 58 0.71 -1.42 14.62
C ILE A 58 2.09 -2.02 14.38
N THR A 59 2.74 -2.54 15.42
CA THR A 59 4.05 -3.20 15.35
C THR A 59 4.03 -4.43 14.42
N ALA A 60 2.94 -5.21 14.43
CA ALA A 60 2.79 -6.38 13.56
C ALA A 60 2.81 -6.01 12.07
N ILE A 61 2.42 -4.78 11.73
CA ILE A 61 2.44 -4.28 10.35
C ILE A 61 3.88 -4.29 9.79
N ASN A 62 4.88 -3.97 10.61
CA ASN A 62 6.28 -3.97 10.16
C ASN A 62 6.77 -5.39 9.83
N GLU A 63 6.38 -6.39 10.62
CA GLU A 63 6.70 -7.80 10.34
C GLU A 63 6.04 -8.24 9.03
N ILE A 64 4.77 -7.90 8.83
CA ILE A 64 4.05 -8.21 7.59
C ILE A 64 4.69 -7.52 6.38
N LEU A 65 5.15 -6.27 6.52
CA LEU A 65 5.87 -5.56 5.47
C LEU A 65 7.14 -6.31 5.04
N GLN A 66 7.92 -6.81 6.00
CA GLN A 66 9.11 -7.62 5.74
C GLN A 66 8.75 -8.94 5.06
N LEU A 67 7.77 -9.68 5.60
CA LEU A 67 7.30 -10.97 5.06
C LEU A 67 6.77 -10.84 3.62
N ARG A 68 6.13 -9.72 3.28
CA ARG A 68 5.57 -9.47 1.94
C ARG A 68 6.51 -8.71 1.02
N SER A 69 7.72 -8.38 1.47
CA SER A 69 8.71 -7.59 0.72
C SER A 69 8.11 -6.28 0.18
N CYS A 70 7.32 -5.61 1.03
CA CYS A 70 6.73 -4.30 0.76
C CYS A 70 7.55 -3.21 1.47
N SER A 71 7.74 -2.07 0.81
CA SER A 71 8.51 -0.96 1.37
C SER A 71 7.67 -0.04 2.25
N SER A 72 6.36 -0.01 2.04
CA SER A 72 5.43 0.86 2.74
C SER A 72 4.06 0.21 2.86
N CYS A 73 3.24 0.72 3.77
CA CYS A 73 1.86 0.29 3.99
C CYS A 73 0.87 1.45 3.95
N ALA A 74 -0.37 1.11 3.61
CA ALA A 74 -1.56 1.89 3.83
C ALA A 74 -2.57 1.01 4.57
N TYR A 75 -2.79 1.29 5.85
CA TYR A 75 -3.65 0.51 6.74
C TYR A 75 -4.91 1.29 7.12
N PHE A 76 -6.07 0.71 6.80
CA PHE A 76 -7.39 1.29 7.06
C PHE A 76 -7.90 0.78 8.41
N GLU A 77 -7.67 1.55 9.48
CA GLU A 77 -8.15 1.28 10.82
C GLU A 77 -9.59 1.81 10.98
N VAL A 78 -10.55 0.90 11.13
CA VAL A 78 -11.94 1.26 11.39
C VAL A 78 -12.28 1.06 12.85
N ARG A 79 -12.76 2.13 13.49
CA ARG A 79 -13.21 2.11 14.89
C ARG A 79 -14.73 2.27 14.95
N ARG A 80 -15.36 1.51 15.85
CA ARG A 80 -16.82 1.55 16.10
C ARG A 80 -17.69 1.42 14.83
N HIS A 81 -17.17 0.78 13.78
CA HIS A 81 -17.79 0.69 12.46
C HIS A 81 -18.17 2.05 11.81
N LYS A 82 -17.59 3.16 12.26
CA LYS A 82 -17.93 4.52 11.81
C LYS A 82 -16.69 5.32 11.45
N ASP A 83 -15.73 5.39 12.36
CA ASP A 83 -14.55 6.23 12.18
C ASP A 83 -13.51 5.47 11.37
N LEU A 84 -13.02 6.09 10.30
CA LEU A 84 -11.93 5.57 9.51
C LEU A 84 -10.67 6.40 9.76
N TYR A 85 -9.61 5.70 10.13
CA TYR A 85 -8.26 6.23 10.21
C TYR A 85 -7.40 5.54 9.16
N LEU A 86 -6.69 6.33 8.37
CA LEU A 86 -5.71 5.84 7.41
C LEU A 86 -4.32 6.01 8.00
N TRP A 87 -3.64 4.90 8.23
CA TRP A 87 -2.23 4.87 8.57
C TRP A 87 -1.41 4.68 7.31
N ILE A 88 -0.46 5.57 7.07
CA ILE A 88 0.54 5.42 6.01
C ILE A 88 1.90 5.33 6.69
N GLY A 89 2.64 4.28 6.39
CA GLY A 89 3.94 4.04 7.02
C GLY A 89 4.95 3.46 6.05
N VAL A 90 6.22 3.72 6.31
CA VAL A 90 7.35 3.09 5.59
C VAL A 90 7.98 2.07 6.53
N ALA A 91 8.48 0.95 5.98
CA ALA A 91 9.22 -0.02 6.77
C ALA A 91 10.38 0.68 7.52
N ASN A 92 10.43 0.55 8.85
CA ASN A 92 11.40 1.20 9.74
C ASN A 92 11.41 2.74 9.68
N GLY A 93 10.35 3.38 9.20
CA GLY A 93 10.34 4.80 8.89
C GLY A 93 9.05 5.53 9.27
N PRO A 94 8.95 6.83 8.95
CA PRO A 94 7.91 7.69 9.49
C PRO A 94 6.51 7.16 9.18
N THR A 95 5.62 7.42 10.12
CA THR A 95 4.20 7.06 10.04
C THR A 95 3.34 8.30 10.13
N ALA A 96 2.36 8.41 9.26
CA ALA A 96 1.33 9.42 9.31
C ALA A 96 -0.03 8.76 9.55
N LYS A 97 -0.84 9.39 10.40
CA LYS A 97 -2.22 8.98 10.68
C LYS A 97 -3.15 10.09 10.22
N PHE A 98 -4.07 9.74 9.33
CA PHE A 98 -5.12 10.64 8.86
C PHE A 98 -6.45 10.16 9.40
N GLN A 99 -7.27 11.07 9.92
CA GLN A 99 -8.67 10.79 10.18
C GLN A 99 -9.47 11.30 8.99
N THR A 100 -10.27 10.44 8.37
CA THR A 100 -11.21 10.89 7.34
C THR A 100 -12.46 11.42 8.03
N SER A 101 -12.73 12.72 7.95
CA SER A 101 -14.03 13.25 8.36
C SER A 101 -15.07 12.82 7.32
N SER A 102 -16.14 12.19 7.77
CA SER A 102 -17.35 11.99 6.97
C SER A 102 -18.24 13.22 7.02
#